data_AF-A0A556V641-F1
#
_entry.id   AF-A0A556V641-F1
#
_cell.length_a   1.000
_cell.length_b   1.000
_cell.length_c   1.000
_cell.angle_alpha   90.00
_cell.angle_beta   90.00
_cell.angle_gamma   90.00
#
_symmetry.space_group_name_H-M   'P 1'
#
loop_
_entity.id
_entity.type
_entity.pdbx_description
1 polymer ?
#
loop_
_entity_poly.entity_id
_entity_poly.type
_entity_poly.pdbx_seq_one_letter_code
_entity_poly.pdbx_strand_id
1 'polypeptide(L)'
;MADCLIKVPDVEIDTEGKFKYILVRLKVKGGTEHKDIVRGTKSAEYHNHIFEKLSLEMDTLGLECNCLGGGKIEHDSAKKKLRVFGESTVTN
;
A
#
# COMPACT_ATOMS: atom_id res chain seq x y z
N MET A 1 21.78 -4.69 4.09
CA MET A 1 21.12 -3.38 4.29
C MET A 1 19.85 -3.18 3.47
N ALA A 2 19.51 -4.09 2.53
CA ALA A 2 18.23 -4.08 1.80
C ALA A 2 17.21 -5.17 2.24
N ASP A 3 17.61 -6.11 3.11
CA ASP A 3 16.76 -7.26 3.51
C ASP A 3 15.39 -6.87 4.06
N CYS A 4 15.30 -5.73 4.77
CA CYS A 4 14.04 -5.24 5.31
C CYS A 4 13.04 -4.91 4.20
N LEU A 5 13.49 -4.38 3.06
CA LEU A 5 12.65 -4.09 1.89
C LEU A 5 12.26 -5.36 1.13
N ILE A 6 13.14 -6.39 1.12
CA ILE A 6 12.89 -7.66 0.43
C ILE A 6 11.82 -8.48 1.16
N LYS A 7 11.77 -8.41 2.49
CA LYS A 7 10.74 -9.08 3.30
C LYS A 7 9.33 -8.54 3.08
N VAL A 8 9.22 -7.29 2.63
CA VAL A 8 7.93 -6.65 2.41
C VAL A 8 7.43 -6.97 1.01
N PRO A 9 6.28 -7.63 0.85
CA PRO A 9 5.74 -7.90 -0.48
C PRO A 9 5.38 -6.59 -1.19
N ASP A 10 5.70 -6.48 -2.48
CA ASP A 10 5.44 -5.29 -3.28
C ASP A 10 3.95 -4.98 -3.42
N VAL A 11 3.12 -6.02 -3.54
CA VAL A 11 1.68 -5.90 -3.74
C VAL A 11 0.97 -6.86 -2.80
N GLU A 12 0.15 -6.33 -1.90
CA GLU A 12 -0.85 -7.12 -1.18
C GLU A 12 -2.23 -6.51 -1.46
N ILE A 13 -3.02 -7.25 -2.23
CA ILE A 13 -4.38 -6.87 -2.60
C ILE A 13 -5.32 -8.06 -2.42
N ASP A 14 -6.57 -7.78 -2.10
CA ASP A 14 -7.63 -8.78 -2.10
C ASP A 14 -7.80 -9.39 -3.51
N THR A 15 -8.05 -10.70 -3.57
CA THR A 15 -8.21 -11.43 -4.84
C THR A 15 -9.55 -11.19 -5.52
N GLU A 16 -10.52 -10.60 -4.81
CA GLU A 16 -11.85 -10.31 -5.36
C GLU A 16 -12.54 -9.13 -4.70
N GLY A 17 -13.34 -8.41 -5.51
CA GLY A 17 -14.21 -7.33 -5.06
C GLY A 17 -13.65 -5.94 -5.34
N LYS A 18 -14.34 -4.92 -4.81
CA LYS A 18 -13.95 -3.51 -4.90
C LYS A 18 -13.47 -3.03 -3.55
N PHE A 19 -12.27 -2.51 -3.49
CA PHE A 19 -11.63 -2.06 -2.26
C PHE A 19 -10.75 -0.84 -2.49
N LYS A 20 -10.41 -0.15 -1.42
CA LYS A 20 -9.49 0.99 -1.47
C LYS A 20 -8.05 0.49 -1.43
N TYR A 21 -7.16 1.23 -2.08
CA TYR A 21 -5.73 0.95 -2.03
C TYR A 21 -4.94 2.22 -1.75
N ILE A 22 -3.75 2.05 -1.18
CA ILE A 22 -2.74 3.08 -1.01
C ILE A 22 -1.45 2.68 -1.72
N LEU A 23 -0.77 3.68 -2.27
CA LEU A 23 0.57 3.58 -2.80
C LEU A 23 1.52 4.25 -1.79
N VAL A 24 2.44 3.47 -1.24
CA VAL A 24 3.38 3.93 -0.21
C VAL A 24 4.79 3.64 -0.67
N ARG A 25 5.65 4.67 -0.61
CA ARG A 25 7.08 4.53 -0.84
C ARG A 25 7.77 4.27 0.49
N LEU A 26 8.34 3.09 0.63
CA LEU A 26 9.23 2.73 1.73
C LEU A 26 10.64 3.19 1.40
N LYS A 27 11.37 3.73 2.38
CA LYS A 27 12.76 4.15 2.22
C LYS A 27 13.56 3.69 3.43
N VAL A 28 14.79 3.24 3.22
CA VAL A 28 15.67 2.82 4.32
C VAL A 28 16.25 4.05 5.01
N LYS A 29 16.13 4.14 6.35
CA LYS A 29 16.77 5.19 7.14
C LYS A 29 18.30 5.10 6.95
N GLY A 30 18.89 6.11 6.32
CA GLY A 30 20.33 6.19 6.03
C GLY A 30 20.77 5.56 4.69
N GLY A 31 19.83 5.07 3.86
CA GLY A 31 20.11 4.55 2.53
C GLY A 31 19.49 5.40 1.40
N THR A 32 19.91 5.13 0.16
CA THR A 32 19.25 5.65 -1.05
C THR A 32 18.18 4.69 -1.59
N GLU A 33 18.11 3.48 -1.03
CA GLU A 33 17.16 2.46 -1.44
C GLU A 33 15.74 2.81 -0.97
N HIS A 34 14.81 2.72 -1.92
CA HIS A 34 13.39 2.89 -1.70
C HIS A 34 12.63 1.82 -2.47
N LYS A 35 11.45 1.49 -1.99
CA LYS A 35 10.57 0.49 -2.57
C LYS A 35 9.14 0.99 -2.55
N ASP A 36 8.51 0.99 -3.71
CA ASP A 36 7.11 1.35 -3.84
C ASP A 36 6.26 0.11 -3.60
N ILE A 37 5.35 0.19 -2.64
CA ILE A 37 4.43 -0.90 -2.32
C ILE A 37 2.98 -0.47 -2.46
N VAL A 38 2.18 -1.42 -2.90
CA VAL A 38 0.73 -1.28 -3.03
C VAL A 38 0.06 -2.13 -1.97
N ARG A 39 -0.85 -1.51 -1.22
CA ARG A 39 -1.67 -2.19 -0.21
C ARG A 39 -3.13 -1.89 -0.44
N GLY A 40 -3.93 -2.93 -0.61
CA GLY A 40 -5.37 -2.82 -0.74
C GLY A 40 -6.06 -3.98 -0.02
N THR A 41 -7.04 -3.70 0.82
CA THR A 41 -7.82 -4.75 1.47
C THR A 41 -9.27 -4.33 1.53
N LYS A 42 -10.16 -5.29 1.33
CA LYS A 42 -11.61 -5.06 1.39
C LYS A 42 -12.09 -4.75 2.81
N SER A 43 -11.34 -5.21 3.82
CA SER A 43 -11.66 -4.97 5.24
C SER A 43 -11.30 -3.57 5.73
N ALA A 44 -10.53 -2.79 4.97
CA ALA A 44 -10.20 -1.42 5.36
C ALA A 44 -11.24 -0.44 4.82
N GLU A 45 -12.04 0.11 5.72
CA GLU A 45 -13.04 1.13 5.39
C GLU A 45 -12.41 2.44 4.90
N TYR A 46 -11.18 2.75 5.35
CA TYR A 46 -10.46 3.99 5.04
C TYR A 46 -8.98 3.75 4.72
N HIS A 47 -8.42 4.62 3.87
CA HIS A 47 -7.00 4.61 3.49
C HIS A 47 -6.07 4.79 4.70
N ASN A 48 -6.48 5.63 5.66
CA ASN A 48 -5.70 5.90 6.88
C ASN A 48 -5.44 4.65 7.70
N HIS A 49 -6.43 3.75 7.82
CA HIS A 49 -6.29 2.56 8.65
C HIS A 49 -5.26 1.57 8.07
N ILE A 50 -5.17 1.49 6.73
CA ILE A 50 -4.13 0.71 6.04
C ILE A 50 -2.77 1.37 6.26
N PHE A 51 -2.70 2.69 6.13
CA PHE A 51 -1.45 3.43 6.25
C PHE A 51 -0.89 3.39 7.67
N GLU A 52 -1.71 3.57 8.70
CA GLU A 52 -1.26 3.52 10.10
C GLU A 52 -0.69 2.16 10.49
N LYS A 53 -1.35 1.07 10.07
CA LYS A 53 -0.83 -0.28 10.32
C LYS A 53 0.52 -0.49 9.65
N LEU A 54 0.60 -0.12 8.37
CA LEU A 54 1.81 -0.24 7.59
C LEU A 54 2.93 0.63 8.16
N SER A 55 2.63 1.88 8.52
CA SER A 55 3.63 2.82 9.04
C SER A 55 4.19 2.35 10.38
N LEU A 56 3.36 1.74 11.22
CA LEU A 56 3.80 1.15 12.49
C LEU A 56 4.75 -0.04 12.28
N GLU A 57 4.42 -0.96 11.37
CA GLU A 57 5.28 -2.11 11.03
C GLU A 57 6.62 -1.65 10.45
N MET A 58 6.58 -0.67 9.56
CA MET A 58 7.77 -0.14 8.88
C MET A 58 8.63 0.70 9.83
N ASP A 59 8.05 1.49 10.72
CA ASP A 59 8.82 2.24 11.72
C ASP A 59 9.51 1.28 12.72
N THR A 60 8.84 0.18 13.08
CA THR A 60 9.44 -0.92 13.87
C THR A 60 10.64 -1.56 13.14
N LEU A 61 10.59 -1.62 11.81
CA LEU A 61 11.69 -2.09 10.95
C LEU A 61 12.77 -1.01 10.68
N GLY A 62 12.57 0.22 11.16
CA GLY A 62 13.47 1.35 10.90
C GLY A 62 13.39 1.89 9.48
N LEU A 63 12.25 1.72 8.80
CA LEU A 63 11.97 2.21 7.45
C LEU A 63 11.11 3.49 7.53
N GLU A 64 11.31 4.40 6.59
CA GLU A 64 10.44 5.57 6.38
C GLU A 64 9.34 5.22 5.39
N CYS A 65 8.10 5.61 5.69
CA CYS A 65 6.92 5.32 4.87
C CYS A 65 6.36 6.63 4.36
N ASN A 66 6.27 6.78 3.04
CA ASN A 66 5.77 7.99 2.42
C ASN A 66 4.53 7.68 1.59
N CYS A 67 3.37 8.20 2.00
CA CYS A 67 2.13 8.04 1.25
C CYS A 67 2.20 8.86 -0.04
N LEU A 68 2.34 8.17 -1.18
CA LEU A 68 2.31 8.81 -2.50
C LEU A 68 0.88 9.10 -2.97
N GLY A 69 -0.09 8.34 -2.44
CA GLY A 69 -1.50 8.53 -2.73
C GLY A 69 -2.29 7.23 -2.57
N GLY A 70 -3.45 7.18 -3.22
CA GLY A 70 -4.29 5.99 -3.25
C GLY A 70 -5.48 6.16 -4.17
N GLY A 71 -6.38 5.19 -4.11
CA GLY A 71 -7.60 5.18 -4.90
C GLY A 71 -8.44 3.96 -4.60
N LYS A 72 -9.12 3.42 -5.63
CA LYS A 72 -9.88 2.17 -5.57
C LYS A 72 -9.36 1.16 -6.59
N ILE A 73 -9.38 -0.10 -6.20
CA ILE A 73 -9.11 -1.24 -7.06
C ILE A 73 -10.38 -2.08 -7.10
N GLU A 74 -10.80 -2.46 -8.29
CA GLU A 74 -11.79 -3.49 -8.55
C GLU A 74 -11.06 -4.70 -9.12
N HIS A 75 -10.98 -5.75 -8.33
CA HIS A 75 -10.41 -7.02 -8.74
C HIS A 75 -11.56 -7.98 -9.07
N ASP A 76 -11.70 -8.28 -10.36
CA ASP A 76 -12.65 -9.26 -10.88
C ASP A 76 -11.87 -10.51 -11.29
N SER A 77 -11.72 -11.46 -10.36
CA SER A 77 -11.01 -12.72 -10.58
C SER A 77 -11.68 -13.57 -11.67
N ALA A 78 -13.01 -13.54 -11.76
CA ALA A 78 -13.78 -14.25 -12.78
C ALA A 78 -13.44 -13.77 -14.20
N LYS A 79 -13.24 -12.47 -14.39
CA LYS A 79 -12.85 -11.86 -15.68
C LYS A 79 -11.33 -11.69 -15.85
N LYS A 80 -10.54 -12.11 -14.85
CA LYS A 80 -9.08 -11.85 -14.75
C LYS A 80 -8.75 -10.37 -15.03
N LYS A 81 -9.61 -9.47 -14.54
CA LYS A 81 -9.54 -8.05 -14.82
C LYS A 81 -9.33 -7.29 -13.53
N LEU A 82 -8.29 -6.48 -13.50
CA LEU A 82 -7.99 -5.57 -12.40
C LEU A 82 -8.15 -4.14 -12.91
N ARG A 83 -9.06 -3.40 -12.29
CA ARG A 83 -9.36 -2.02 -12.66
C ARG A 83 -8.97 -1.10 -11.52
N VAL A 84 -7.96 -0.27 -11.74
CA VAL A 84 -7.54 0.76 -10.80
C VAL A 84 -8.21 2.08 -11.20
N PHE A 85 -8.93 2.72 -10.29
CA PHE A 85 -9.65 3.97 -10.57
C PHE A 85 -9.96 4.77 -9.29
N GLY A 86 -10.29 6.05 -9.47
CA GLY A 86 -10.67 6.96 -8.38
C GLY A 86 -9.49 7.69 -7.76
N GLU A 87 -9.75 8.91 -7.28
CA GLU A 87 -8.79 9.71 -6.52
C GLU A 87 -8.92 9.43 -5.02
N SER A 88 -7.83 9.58 -4.28
CA SER A 88 -7.88 9.65 -2.82
C SER A 88 -8.37 11.03 -2.40
N THR A 89 -9.63 11.13 -2.01
CA THR A 89 -10.15 12.33 -1.33
C THR A 89 -9.64 12.33 0.11
N VAL A 90 -8.42 12.84 0.33
CA VAL A 90 -8.06 13.41 1.63
C VAL A 90 -8.75 14.77 1.67
N THR A 91 -9.85 14.85 2.42
CA THR A 91 -10.46 16.14 2.71
C THR A 91 -9.47 16.90 3.59
N ASN A 92 -8.83 17.90 3.01
CA ASN A 92 -7.83 18.77 3.63
C ASN A 92 -8.49 19.74 4.61
#